data_AF-A0A0P0VES3-F1
#
_entry.id   AF-A0A0P0VES3-F1
#
_cell.length_a   1.000
_cell.length_b   1.000
_cell.length_c   1.000
_cell.angle_alpha   90.00
_cell.angle_beta   90.00
_cell.angle_gamma   90.00
#
_symmetry.space_group_name_H-M   'P 1'
#
loop_
_entity.id
_entity.type
_entity.pdbx_description
1 polymer ?
#
loop_
_entity_poly.entity_id
_entity_poly.type
_entity_poly.pdbx_seq_one_letter_code
_entity_poly.pdbx_strand_id
1 'polypeptide(L)'
;SRCLSYTKAGSRMISWGMSGTEADPATLFRLYINYGRHTEAANLLVEYLESFASSRPVDVLHRKNMSATWFPYTAIERLWCQLEEMQNAGHSVDQCDRLKKLLHGSLMSHLQQVVVDSDDVLSSLGGGKGMGSQSN
;
A
#
# COMPACT_ATOMS: atom_id res chain seq x y z
N SER A 1 -3.81 -3.52 -18.75
CA SER A 1 -4.19 -2.21 -18.19
C SER A 1 -3.35 -1.13 -18.85
N ARG A 2 -3.93 -0.03 -19.31
CA ARG A 2 -3.17 1.07 -19.91
C ARG A 2 -2.44 1.79 -18.75
N CYS A 3 -1.11 1.67 -18.66
CA CYS A 3 -0.33 2.56 -17.81
C CYS A 3 -0.61 4.00 -18.26
N LEU A 4 -1.21 4.81 -17.38
CA LEU A 4 -1.34 6.24 -17.64
C LEU A 4 0.09 6.81 -17.69
N SER A 5 0.55 7.11 -18.90
CA SER A 5 1.84 7.73 -19.14
C SER A 5 1.83 9.13 -18.53
N TYR A 6 2.55 9.29 -17.41
CA TYR A 6 2.80 10.61 -16.85
C TYR A 6 3.88 11.28 -17.71
N THR A 7 3.47 12.30 -18.46
CA THR A 7 4.44 13.20 -19.08
C THR A 7 5.14 13.99 -17.97
N LYS A 8 6.44 14.19 -18.13
CA LYS A 8 7.34 14.92 -17.21
C LYS A 8 6.93 16.40 -17.12
N ALA A 9 5.84 16.68 -16.43
CA ALA A 9 5.35 18.04 -16.22
C ALA A 9 6.02 18.64 -14.97
N GLY A 10 6.99 19.53 -15.22
CA GLY A 10 7.36 20.63 -14.33
C GLY A 10 7.81 20.26 -12.92
N SER A 11 9.12 20.30 -12.70
CA SER A 11 9.77 20.34 -11.39
C SER A 11 9.27 21.53 -10.56
N ARG A 12 8.10 21.41 -9.93
CA ARG A 12 7.66 22.26 -8.84
C ARG A 12 8.03 21.51 -7.59
N MET A 13 9.08 21.98 -6.93
CA MET A 13 9.65 21.41 -5.71
C MET A 13 8.56 21.36 -4.64
N ILE A 14 7.81 20.25 -4.57
CA ILE A 14 6.90 19.96 -3.47
C ILE A 14 7.79 19.98 -2.23
N SER A 15 7.50 20.83 -1.24
CA SER A 15 8.29 20.87 -0.01
C SER A 15 8.09 19.53 0.73
N TRP A 16 9.10 18.66 0.73
CA TRP A 16 9.08 17.34 1.40
C TRP A 16 9.40 17.52 2.89
N GLY A 17 8.61 18.34 3.59
CA GLY A 17 8.85 18.70 4.99
C GLY A 17 8.94 17.47 5.89
N MET A 18 10.15 17.15 6.33
CA MET A 18 10.43 16.26 7.46
C MET A 18 9.92 16.92 8.75
N SER A 19 8.60 16.93 8.96
CA SER A 19 7.99 17.48 10.18
C SER A 19 7.92 16.46 11.32
N GLY A 20 8.41 15.24 11.13
CA GLY A 20 8.55 14.23 12.16
C GLY A 20 10.00 13.76 12.24
N THR A 21 10.50 13.52 13.44
CA THR A 21 11.84 12.95 13.72
C THR A 21 12.02 11.53 13.20
N GLU A 22 10.98 10.92 12.64
CA GLU A 22 11.00 9.55 12.10
C GLU A 22 10.92 9.58 10.57
N ALA A 23 11.77 8.77 9.93
CA ALA A 23 11.75 8.59 8.49
C ALA A 23 10.44 7.90 8.09
N ASP A 24 9.58 8.63 7.40
CA ASP A 24 8.31 8.12 6.87
C ASP A 24 8.57 7.07 5.75
N PRO A 25 8.10 5.82 5.88
CA PRO A 25 8.33 4.80 4.87
C PRO A 25 7.69 5.15 3.53
N ALA A 26 6.58 5.92 3.50
CA ALA A 26 5.99 6.42 2.26
C ALA A 26 6.93 7.35 1.49
N THR A 27 7.64 8.21 2.21
CA THR A 27 8.68 9.07 1.66
C THR A 27 9.85 8.24 1.12
N LEU A 28 10.35 7.26 1.88
CA LEU A 28 11.46 6.40 1.44
C LEU A 28 11.10 5.59 0.18
N PHE A 29 9.89 5.04 0.12
CA PHE A 29 9.38 4.33 -1.06
C PHE A 29 9.34 5.22 -2.30
N ARG A 30 8.83 6.45 -2.15
CA ARG A 30 8.82 7.43 -3.24
C ARG A 30 10.23 7.79 -3.70
N LEU A 31 11.19 7.90 -2.79
CA LEU A 31 12.59 8.09 -3.15
C LEU A 31 13.10 6.90 -3.96
N TYR A 32 12.91 5.66 -3.51
CA TYR A 32 13.37 4.48 -4.25
C TYR A 32 12.81 4.39 -5.67
N ILE A 33 11.51 4.67 -5.87
CA ILE A 33 10.90 4.76 -7.21
C ILE A 33 11.57 5.83 -8.07
N ASN A 34 11.78 7.03 -7.52
CA ASN A 34 12.34 8.15 -8.27
C ASN A 34 13.80 7.92 -8.66
N TYR A 35 14.56 7.16 -7.86
CA TYR A 35 15.95 6.80 -8.13
C TYR A 35 16.10 5.49 -8.93
N GLY A 36 15.00 4.86 -9.37
CA GLY A 36 15.06 3.60 -10.13
C GLY A 36 15.51 2.39 -9.30
N ARG A 37 15.46 2.48 -7.97
CA ARG A 37 15.72 1.39 -7.03
C ARG A 37 14.47 0.52 -6.88
N HIS A 38 14.04 -0.10 -7.97
CA HIS A 38 12.77 -0.83 -8.04
C HIS A 38 12.71 -2.03 -7.10
N THR A 39 13.85 -2.69 -6.85
CA THR A 39 13.92 -3.85 -5.94
C THR A 39 13.73 -3.40 -4.50
N GLU A 40 14.42 -2.34 -4.08
CA GLU A 40 14.30 -1.77 -2.75
C GLU A 40 12.90 -1.17 -2.52
N ALA A 41 12.33 -0.51 -3.53
CA ALA A 41 10.95 -0.03 -3.50
C ALA A 41 9.96 -1.18 -3.29
N ALA A 42 10.08 -2.25 -4.08
CA ALA A 42 9.19 -3.39 -3.98
C ALA A 42 9.32 -4.12 -2.63
N ASN A 43 10.54 -4.36 -2.15
CA ASN A 43 10.78 -5.00 -0.86
C ASN A 43 10.22 -4.18 0.29
N LEU A 44 10.44 -2.86 0.29
CA LEU A 44 9.89 -1.97 1.32
C LEU A 44 8.35 -2.00 1.34
N LEU A 45 7.72 -2.02 0.16
CA LEU A 45 6.27 -2.11 0.08
C LEU A 45 5.76 -3.47 0.60
N VAL A 46 6.38 -4.56 0.19
CA VAL A 46 6.02 -5.92 0.64
C VAL A 46 6.16 -6.03 2.15
N GLU A 47 7.30 -5.61 2.71
CA GLU A 47 7.57 -5.66 4.16
C GLU A 47 6.51 -4.88 4.96
N TYR A 48 6.13 -3.70 4.48
CA TYR A 48 5.08 -2.91 5.10
C TYR A 48 3.71 -3.61 5.03
N LEU A 49 3.33 -4.14 3.87
CA LEU A 49 2.04 -4.80 3.66
C LEU A 49 1.93 -6.09 4.49
N GLU A 50 3.01 -6.86 4.59
CA GLU A 50 3.09 -8.07 5.42
C GLU A 50 3.09 -7.73 6.91
N SER A 51 3.77 -6.66 7.33
CA SER A 51 3.72 -6.16 8.71
C SER A 51 2.30 -5.71 9.08
N PHE A 52 1.59 -5.05 8.15
CA PHE A 52 0.19 -4.71 8.34
C PHE A 52 -0.67 -5.97 8.50
N ALA A 53 -0.54 -6.93 7.60
CA ALA A 53 -1.34 -8.15 7.62
C ALA A 53 -1.08 -9.03 8.85
N SER A 54 0.16 -9.09 9.34
CA SER A 54 0.58 -9.93 10.48
C SER A 54 0.29 -9.31 11.86
N SER A 55 0.12 -8.00 11.94
CA SER A 55 -0.21 -7.33 13.21
C SER A 55 -1.56 -7.84 13.75
N ARG A 56 -1.60 -8.19 15.04
CA ARG A 56 -2.79 -8.80 15.67
C ARG A 56 -3.89 -7.75 15.89
N PRO A 57 -5.17 -8.14 16.02
CA PRO A 57 -6.26 -7.22 16.37
C PRO A 57 -6.01 -6.43 17.67
N VAL A 58 -5.32 -7.03 18.65
CA VAL A 58 -4.93 -6.36 19.90
C VAL A 58 -3.93 -5.22 19.66
N ASP A 59 -3.13 -5.31 18.60
CA ASP A 59 -2.17 -4.29 18.18
C ASP A 59 -2.77 -3.29 17.18
N VAL A 60 -4.11 -3.22 17.03
CA VAL A 60 -4.77 -2.32 16.07
C VAL A 60 -4.43 -0.84 16.30
N LEU A 61 -4.08 -0.43 17.52
CA LEU A 61 -3.55 0.91 17.77
C LEU A 61 -2.21 1.14 17.03
N HIS A 62 -1.36 0.13 16.93
CA HIS A 62 -0.15 0.16 16.09
C HIS A 62 -0.52 0.13 14.60
N ARG A 63 -1.54 -0.64 14.18
CA ARG A 63 -2.09 -0.52 12.81
C ARG A 63 -2.54 0.91 12.52
N LYS A 64 -3.13 1.64 13.48
CA LYS A 64 -3.59 3.02 13.24
C LYS A 64 -2.45 3.97 12.84
N ASN A 65 -1.26 3.79 13.41
CA ASN A 65 -0.06 4.52 12.98
C ASN A 65 0.38 4.11 11.57
N MET A 66 0.25 2.82 11.23
CA MET A 66 0.49 2.33 9.86
C MET A 66 -0.56 2.87 8.89
N SER A 67 -1.86 2.80 9.19
CA SER A 67 -2.94 3.32 8.34
C SER A 67 -2.79 4.80 8.02
N ALA A 68 -2.21 5.59 8.93
CA ALA A 68 -1.86 6.99 8.66
C ALA A 68 -0.78 7.12 7.57
N THR A 69 0.08 6.11 7.45
CA THR A 69 1.13 5.96 6.45
C THR A 69 0.64 5.14 5.25
N TRP A 70 -0.53 5.46 4.72
CA TRP A 70 -0.98 4.84 3.48
C TRP A 70 -0.06 5.24 2.32
N PHE A 71 0.56 4.26 1.65
CA PHE A 71 1.29 4.54 0.42
C PHE A 71 0.32 5.07 -0.63
N PRO A 72 0.60 6.24 -1.26
CA PRO A 72 -0.27 6.74 -2.30
C PRO A 72 -0.35 5.71 -3.43
N TYR A 73 -1.56 5.28 -3.78
CA TYR A 73 -1.82 4.28 -4.84
C TYR A 73 -1.09 4.62 -6.15
N THR A 74 -0.93 5.91 -6.44
CA THR A 74 -0.19 6.42 -7.60
C THR A 74 1.29 6.04 -7.59
N ALA A 75 1.93 5.94 -6.41
CA ALA A 75 3.31 5.49 -6.32
C ALA A 75 3.42 3.97 -6.55
N ILE A 76 2.48 3.19 -6.03
CA ILE A 76 2.42 1.74 -6.27
C ILE A 76 2.21 1.46 -7.77
N GLU A 77 1.24 2.16 -8.39
CA GLU A 77 0.98 2.07 -9.83
C GLU A 77 2.21 2.46 -10.65
N ARG A 78 2.92 3.52 -10.25
CA ARG A 78 4.15 3.95 -10.93
C ARG A 78 5.24 2.88 -10.87
N LEU A 79 5.45 2.24 -9.72
CA LEU A 79 6.39 1.13 -9.60
C LEU A 79 5.98 -0.02 -10.53
N TRP A 80 4.69 -0.37 -10.56
CA TRP A 80 4.17 -1.42 -11.43
C TRP A 80 4.44 -1.14 -12.91
N CYS A 81 4.16 0.08 -13.36
CA CYS A 81 4.41 0.50 -14.74
C CYS A 81 5.90 0.50 -15.09
N GLN A 82 6.78 0.97 -14.19
CA GLN A 82 8.22 0.91 -14.41
C GLN A 82 8.73 -0.54 -14.54
N LEU A 83 8.22 -1.47 -13.74
CA LEU A 83 8.56 -2.89 -13.85
C LEU A 83 8.08 -3.49 -15.19
N GLU A 84 6.91 -3.09 -15.66
CA GLU A 84 6.38 -3.51 -16.96
C GLU A 84 7.16 -2.92 -18.13
N GLU A 85 7.54 -1.64 -18.07
CA GLU A 85 8.40 -0.99 -19.06
C GLU A 85 9.78 -1.66 -19.16
N MET A 86 10.40 -1.97 -18.01
CA MET A 86 11.67 -2.71 -17.97
C MET A 86 11.55 -4.11 -18.59
N GLN A 87 10.47 -4.82 -18.26
CA GLN A 87 10.20 -6.14 -18.83
C GLN A 87 10.01 -6.09 -20.35
N ASN A 88 9.26 -5.10 -20.85
CA ASN A 88 9.03 -4.88 -22.28
C ASN A 88 10.32 -4.49 -23.02
N ALA A 89 11.25 -3.82 -22.34
CA ALA A 89 12.59 -3.52 -22.87
C ALA A 89 13.55 -4.73 -22.81
N GLY A 90 13.12 -5.88 -22.25
CA GLY A 90 13.94 -7.08 -22.12
C GLY A 90 14.96 -7.01 -20.97
N HIS A 91 14.85 -6.04 -20.07
CA HIS A 91 15.77 -5.87 -18.94
C HIS A 91 15.28 -6.63 -17.71
N SER A 92 16.13 -7.51 -17.16
CA SER A 92 15.89 -8.21 -15.90
C SER A 92 14.50 -8.87 -15.81
N VAL A 93 14.03 -9.47 -16.91
CA VAL A 93 12.66 -9.99 -17.07
C VAL A 93 12.24 -10.89 -15.91
N ASP A 94 13.10 -11.82 -15.49
CA ASP A 94 12.82 -12.74 -14.38
C ASP A 94 12.68 -11.99 -13.03
N GLN A 95 13.50 -10.97 -12.82
CA GLN A 95 13.43 -10.14 -11.61
C GLN A 95 12.16 -9.30 -11.60
N CYS A 96 11.81 -8.66 -12.71
CA CYS A 96 10.56 -7.90 -12.84
C CYS A 96 9.34 -8.79 -12.61
N ASP A 97 9.32 -9.99 -13.20
CA ASP A 97 8.23 -10.96 -13.00
C ASP A 97 8.11 -11.40 -11.53
N ARG A 98 9.25 -11.71 -10.89
CA ARG A 98 9.29 -12.04 -9.46
C ARG A 98 8.76 -10.90 -8.59
N LEU A 99 9.22 -9.67 -8.83
CA LEU A 99 8.77 -8.50 -8.07
C LEU A 99 7.28 -8.26 -8.28
N LYS A 100 6.76 -8.33 -9.51
CA LYS A 100 5.33 -8.19 -9.79
C LYS A 100 4.49 -9.25 -9.07
N LYS A 101 4.94 -10.50 -9.03
CA LYS A 101 4.27 -11.58 -8.28
C LYS A 101 4.22 -11.31 -6.78
N LEU A 102 5.32 -10.87 -6.19
CA LEU A 102 5.39 -10.51 -4.75
C LEU A 102 4.48 -9.32 -4.42
N LEU A 103 4.53 -8.27 -5.25
CA LEU A 103 3.69 -7.09 -5.08
C LEU A 103 2.21 -7.48 -5.20
N HIS A 104 1.84 -8.24 -6.23
CA HIS A 104 0.47 -8.69 -6.40
C HIS A 104 -0.03 -9.52 -5.22
N GLY A 105 0.77 -10.49 -4.74
CA GLY A 105 0.41 -11.33 -3.59
C GLY A 105 0.21 -10.51 -2.31
N SER A 106 1.19 -9.68 -1.97
CA SER A 106 1.13 -8.83 -0.76
C SER A 106 0.00 -7.81 -0.80
N LEU A 107 -0.26 -7.16 -1.95
CA LEU A 107 -1.39 -6.24 -2.11
C LEU A 107 -2.74 -6.96 -1.95
N MET A 108 -2.89 -8.15 -2.53
CA MET A 108 -4.13 -8.92 -2.39
C MET A 108 -4.37 -9.31 -0.94
N SER A 109 -3.36 -9.85 -0.24
CA SER A 109 -3.48 -10.20 1.18
C SER A 109 -3.82 -8.99 2.04
N HIS A 110 -3.18 -7.85 1.77
CA HIS A 110 -3.46 -6.62 2.48
C HIS A 110 -4.90 -6.14 2.29
N LEU A 111 -5.39 -6.09 1.04
CA LEU A 111 -6.77 -5.67 0.76
C LEU A 111 -7.81 -6.62 1.36
N GLN A 112 -7.54 -7.93 1.33
CA GLN A 112 -8.38 -8.91 2.01
C GLN A 112 -8.46 -8.64 3.52
N GLN A 113 -7.33 -8.32 4.15
CA GLN A 113 -7.30 -7.97 5.56
C GLN A 113 -8.10 -6.70 5.87
N VAL A 114 -7.99 -5.68 5.01
CA VAL A 114 -8.79 -4.44 5.15
C VAL A 114 -10.29 -4.71 5.07
N VAL A 115 -10.72 -5.63 4.19
CA VAL A 115 -12.13 -6.05 4.11
C VAL A 115 -12.56 -6.74 5.40
N VAL A 116 -11.81 -7.72 5.89
CA VAL A 116 -12.10 -8.45 7.13
C VAL A 116 -12.21 -7.49 8.33
N ASP A 117 -11.23 -6.60 8.49
CA ASP A 117 -11.23 -5.60 9.54
C ASP A 117 -12.46 -4.67 9.46
N SER A 118 -12.91 -4.33 8.25
CA SER A 118 -14.08 -3.48 8.05
C SER A 118 -15.37 -4.20 8.46
N ASP A 119 -15.51 -5.48 8.10
CA ASP A 119 -16.65 -6.31 8.46
C ASP A 119 -16.71 -6.55 9.98
N ASP A 120 -15.56 -6.76 10.64
CA ASP A 120 -15.47 -6.90 12.11
C ASP A 120 -15.95 -5.63 12.84
N VAL A 121 -15.57 -4.46 12.34
CA VAL A 121 -16.02 -3.16 12.88
C VAL A 121 -17.52 -2.97 12.67
N LEU A 122 -18.04 -3.27 11.49
CA LEU A 122 -19.48 -3.17 11.20
C LEU A 122 -20.31 -4.13 12.06
N SER A 123 -19.81 -5.36 12.27
CA SER A 123 -20.44 -6.36 13.13
C SER A 123 -20.52 -5.90 14.59
N SER A 124 -19.46 -5.22 15.06
CA SER A 124 -19.40 -4.63 16.40
C SER A 124 -20.40 -3.49 16.60
N LEU A 125 -20.75 -2.75 15.54
CA LEU A 125 -21.74 -1.66 15.58
C LEU A 125 -23.18 -2.13 15.36
N GLY A 126 -23.37 -3.19 14.57
CA GLY A 126 -24.69 -3.65 14.08
C GLY A 126 -25.45 -4.62 15.00
N GLY A 127 -24.81 -5.18 16.03
CA GLY A 127 -25.43 -6.16 16.93
C GLY A 127 -26.56 -5.64 17.85
N GLY A 128 -26.88 -4.34 17.82
CA GLY A 128 -27.86 -3.70 18.71
C GLY A 128 -29.31 -3.65 18.21
N LYS A 129 -29.66 -4.27 17.07
CA LYS A 129 -31.02 -4.17 16.51
C LYS A 129 -31.90 -5.37 16.90
N GLY A 130 -32.12 -5.49 18.21
CA GLY A 130 -33.01 -6.47 18.83
C GLY A 130 -33.87 -5.86 19.93
N MET A 131 -34.37 -4.63 19.76
CA MET A 131 -35.42 -4.10 20.64
C MET A 131 -36.77 -4.52 20.07
N GLY A 132 -37.33 -5.53 20.73
CA GLY A 132 -38.61 -6.12 20.39
C GLY A 132 -39.73 -5.09 20.36
N SER A 133 -40.45 -5.08 19.25
CA SER A 133 -41.81 -4.55 19.21
C SER A 133 -42.72 -5.57 19.91
N GLN A 134 -42.74 -5.55 21.24
CA GLN A 134 -43.93 -6.02 21.96
C GLN A 134 -44.96 -4.90 21.84
N SER A 135 -45.83 -5.02 20.84
CA SER A 135 -47.05 -4.23 20.80
C SER A 135 -48.09 -4.98 21.63
N ASN A 136 -48.57 -4.31 22.68
CA ASN A 136 -49.68 -4.69 23.55
C ASN A 136 -50.90 -5.22 22.80
#